data_AF-A0A0M1N0J3-F1
#
_entry.id   AF-A0A0M1N0J3-F1
#
_cell.length_a   1.000
_cell.length_b   1.000
_cell.length_c   1.000
_cell.angle_alpha   90.00
_cell.angle_beta   90.00
_cell.angle_gamma   90.00
#
_symmetry.space_group_name_H-M   'P 1'
#
loop_
_entity.id
_entity.type
_entity.pdbx_description
1 polymer ?
#
loop_
_entity_poly.entity_id
_entity_poly.type
_entity_poly.pdbx_seq_one_letter_code
_entity_poly.pdbx_strand_id
1 'polypeptide(L)'
;MKDFKTFLTSKKISFERESLSQEKHARSFVSYLSSQKLKNISIMRKISVLRTFYNFLIERHGFINNIFKAIPIKKIPKKLPKIISEEDIQTLLDSIDLSKELDYRNYLILDLLYSCGLRVSELIKLKIEDIYFSNTQLLIYGKGRKVRYLPVHESLLSMLKHYIANIRNKMMTNKTLKHDFLLVNYKGTPLTERGIRMILNELSLKTANKIKLYPHMLRHAFATILLNNGADLRVVQELLGHNSLKTTQTYTFVSNNVLKNKFISNHPRNNYKKRKNHIKKENYQMNNKKKCVFEVVSAFQNQQINLPQRQTNYSAGYDLEAAENMEIPSQQVVLVPTGVKASFPNHQVLLIYVRSSLPLKKGLMLANNVGVIDSDYYNNEKNEGHIFIPLYNFSDQTVIIEKHERIAQGLFQDFYVTDDDHAKTKKTRKSGFGSTNEKKLKKTNIINDKK
;
A
#
# COMPACT_ATOMS: atom_id res chain seq x y z
N MET A 1 -5.46 -3.05 -36.27
CA MET A 1 -5.35 -2.62 -37.67
C MET A 1 -5.61 -3.76 -38.64
N LYS A 2 -4.81 -4.84 -38.61
CA LYS A 2 -4.99 -6.02 -39.48
C LYS A 2 -6.44 -6.51 -39.53
N ASP A 3 -7.06 -6.74 -38.39
CA ASP A 3 -8.46 -7.22 -38.34
C ASP A 3 -9.47 -6.28 -39.01
N PHE A 4 -9.25 -4.95 -38.94
CA PHE A 4 -10.13 -3.99 -39.58
C PHE A 4 -9.95 -4.00 -41.10
N LYS A 5 -8.69 -4.10 -41.56
CA LYS A 5 -8.37 -4.29 -42.98
C LYS A 5 -8.99 -5.59 -43.50
N THR A 6 -8.83 -6.70 -42.77
CA THR A 6 -9.44 -8.00 -43.11
C THR A 6 -10.96 -7.93 -43.18
N PHE A 7 -11.60 -7.21 -42.26
CA PHE A 7 -13.04 -6.97 -42.29
C PHE A 7 -13.47 -6.16 -43.54
N LEU A 8 -12.75 -5.11 -43.89
CA LEU A 8 -13.06 -4.32 -45.09
C LEU A 8 -12.92 -5.20 -46.34
N THR A 9 -11.84 -5.98 -46.44
CA THR A 9 -11.63 -6.93 -47.54
C THR A 9 -12.74 -7.98 -47.61
N SER A 10 -13.18 -8.56 -46.49
CA SER A 10 -14.26 -9.56 -46.49
C SER A 10 -15.63 -8.98 -46.86
N LYS A 11 -15.79 -7.66 -46.75
CA LYS A 11 -16.97 -6.92 -47.21
C LYS A 11 -16.80 -6.30 -48.61
N LYS A 12 -15.70 -6.62 -49.31
CA LYS A 12 -15.35 -6.05 -50.62
C LYS A 12 -15.25 -4.51 -50.60
N ILE A 13 -14.82 -3.95 -49.47
CA ILE A 13 -14.60 -2.51 -49.30
C ILE A 13 -13.11 -2.21 -49.48
N SER A 14 -12.78 -1.21 -50.31
CA SER A 14 -11.40 -0.78 -50.54
C SER A 14 -10.80 -0.12 -49.29
N PHE A 15 -9.48 -0.26 -49.08
CA PHE A 15 -8.77 0.41 -47.98
C PHE A 15 -8.30 1.80 -48.40
N GLU A 16 -9.25 2.67 -48.74
CA GLU A 16 -8.99 4.01 -49.31
C GLU A 16 -9.68 5.10 -48.49
N ARG A 17 -9.28 6.36 -48.70
CA ARG A 17 -9.72 7.51 -47.89
C ARG A 17 -11.24 7.64 -47.83
N GLU A 18 -11.92 7.47 -48.95
CA GLU A 18 -13.38 7.56 -49.03
C GLU A 18 -14.04 6.48 -48.15
N SER A 19 -13.67 5.22 -48.37
CA SER A 19 -14.13 4.07 -47.58
C SER A 19 -13.82 4.22 -46.08
N LEU A 20 -12.65 4.75 -45.73
CA LEU A 20 -12.24 4.97 -44.35
C LEU A 20 -12.95 6.17 -43.69
N SER A 21 -13.65 7.02 -44.43
CA SER A 21 -14.38 8.17 -43.87
C SER A 21 -15.83 7.86 -43.52
N GLN A 22 -16.32 6.65 -43.85
CA GLN A 22 -17.74 6.30 -43.67
C GLN A 22 -18.00 5.66 -42.29
N GLU A 23 -18.79 6.33 -41.45
CA GLU A 23 -19.15 5.85 -40.10
C GLU A 23 -19.85 4.49 -40.09
N LYS A 24 -20.59 4.16 -41.16
CA LYS A 24 -21.27 2.87 -41.29
C LYS A 24 -20.29 1.70 -41.17
N HIS A 25 -19.07 1.83 -41.71
CA HIS A 25 -18.04 0.80 -41.63
C HIS A 25 -17.52 0.59 -40.21
N ALA A 26 -17.48 1.64 -39.40
CA ALA A 26 -17.12 1.53 -37.98
C ALA A 26 -18.17 0.71 -37.22
N ARG A 27 -19.47 1.00 -37.42
CA ARG A 27 -20.58 0.26 -36.79
C ARG A 27 -20.61 -1.20 -37.24
N SER A 28 -20.52 -1.45 -38.55
CA SER A 28 -20.47 -2.81 -39.11
C SER A 28 -19.27 -3.61 -38.61
N PHE A 29 -18.12 -2.96 -38.40
CA PHE A 29 -16.96 -3.63 -37.82
C PHE A 29 -17.19 -4.04 -36.37
N VAL A 30 -17.85 -3.20 -35.56
CA VAL A 30 -18.22 -3.57 -34.18
C VAL A 30 -19.15 -4.77 -34.18
N SER A 31 -20.17 -4.78 -35.04
CA SER A 31 -21.08 -5.93 -35.18
C SER A 31 -20.34 -7.20 -35.61
N TYR A 32 -19.40 -7.09 -36.55
CA TYR A 32 -18.52 -8.19 -36.95
C TYR A 32 -17.68 -8.71 -35.78
N LEU A 33 -17.06 -7.83 -34.98
CA LEU A 33 -16.29 -8.25 -33.82
C LEU A 33 -17.15 -8.97 -32.77
N SER A 34 -18.40 -8.53 -32.59
CA SER A 34 -19.37 -9.20 -31.72
C SER A 34 -19.75 -10.59 -32.23
N SER A 35 -19.93 -10.75 -33.55
CA SER A 35 -20.26 -12.05 -34.16
C SER A 35 -19.12 -13.07 -34.05
N GLN A 36 -17.87 -12.61 -33.89
CA GLN A 36 -16.70 -13.46 -33.65
C GLN A 36 -16.61 -13.99 -32.20
N LYS A 37 -17.67 -13.86 -31.39
CA LYS A 37 -17.73 -14.28 -29.97
C LYS A 37 -16.58 -13.70 -29.11
N LEU A 38 -16.04 -12.54 -29.50
CA LEU A 38 -14.99 -11.88 -28.73
C LEU A 38 -15.56 -11.29 -27.43
N LYS A 39 -14.79 -11.37 -26.34
CA LYS A 39 -15.14 -10.69 -25.09
C LYS A 39 -15.22 -9.17 -25.32
N ASN A 40 -16.18 -8.50 -24.69
CA ASN A 40 -16.37 -7.04 -24.78
C ASN A 40 -15.07 -6.24 -24.54
N ILE A 41 -14.22 -6.68 -23.59
CA ILE A 41 -12.91 -6.05 -23.32
C ILE A 41 -12.01 -6.06 -24.57
N SER A 42 -11.99 -7.18 -25.29
CA SER A 42 -11.20 -7.34 -26.52
C SER A 42 -11.71 -6.44 -27.64
N ILE A 43 -13.04 -6.32 -27.79
CA ILE A 43 -13.69 -5.43 -28.76
C ILE A 43 -13.34 -3.97 -28.46
N MET A 44 -13.51 -3.55 -27.19
CA MET A 44 -13.19 -2.19 -26.75
C MET A 44 -11.72 -1.83 -26.96
N ARG A 45 -10.80 -2.78 -26.73
CA ARG A 45 -9.37 -2.58 -27.00
C ARG A 45 -9.10 -2.37 -28.49
N LYS A 46 -9.73 -3.14 -29.38
CA LYS A 46 -9.59 -2.97 -30.83
C LYS A 46 -10.12 -1.61 -31.29
N ILE A 47 -11.27 -1.17 -30.77
CA ILE A 47 -11.83 0.17 -31.05
C ILE A 47 -10.89 1.28 -30.55
N SER A 48 -10.33 1.14 -29.36
CA SER A 48 -9.38 2.13 -28.80
C SER A 48 -8.15 2.31 -29.70
N VAL A 49 -7.56 1.21 -30.19
CA VAL A 49 -6.46 1.26 -31.17
C VAL A 49 -6.87 1.98 -32.45
N LEU A 50 -8.07 1.70 -32.97
CA LEU A 50 -8.58 2.37 -34.17
C LEU A 50 -8.82 3.86 -33.94
N ARG A 51 -9.32 4.25 -32.76
CA ARG A 51 -9.44 5.68 -32.42
C ARG A 51 -8.09 6.39 -32.47
N THR A 52 -7.06 5.82 -31.85
CA THR A 52 -5.71 6.39 -31.89
C THR A 52 -5.16 6.47 -33.32
N PHE A 53 -5.39 5.44 -34.13
CA PHE A 53 -4.99 5.47 -35.53
C PHE A 53 -5.72 6.54 -36.34
N TYR A 54 -7.03 6.71 -36.16
CA TYR A 54 -7.76 7.76 -36.85
C TYR A 54 -7.34 9.16 -36.41
N ASN A 55 -6.96 9.36 -35.14
CA ASN A 55 -6.35 10.62 -34.72
C ASN A 55 -5.03 10.87 -35.46
N PHE A 56 -4.18 9.84 -35.62
CA PHE A 56 -2.98 9.93 -36.46
C PHE A 56 -3.32 10.27 -37.93
N LEU A 57 -4.36 9.67 -38.51
CA LEU A 57 -4.81 9.99 -39.87
C LEU A 57 -5.33 11.43 -40.02
N ILE A 58 -6.01 11.96 -39.00
CA ILE A 58 -6.46 13.35 -38.97
C ILE A 58 -5.24 14.27 -38.92
N GLU A 59 -4.31 14.03 -38.00
CA GLU A 59 -3.12 14.86 -37.78
C GLU A 59 -2.12 14.82 -38.94
N ARG A 60 -1.94 13.66 -39.60
CA ARG A 60 -0.85 13.45 -40.58
C ARG A 60 -1.30 13.26 -42.02
N HIS A 61 -2.58 12.96 -42.25
CA HIS A 61 -3.11 12.60 -43.56
C HIS A 61 -4.41 13.34 -43.92
N GLY A 62 -4.77 14.38 -43.15
CA GLY A 62 -5.87 15.31 -43.46
C GLY A 62 -7.27 14.69 -43.39
N PHE A 63 -7.47 13.61 -42.65
CA PHE A 63 -8.83 13.10 -42.39
C PHE A 63 -9.64 14.13 -41.59
N ILE A 64 -10.93 14.25 -41.89
CA ILE A 64 -11.80 15.27 -41.27
C ILE A 64 -12.26 14.83 -39.88
N ASN A 65 -12.60 13.54 -39.73
CA ASN A 65 -13.19 13.01 -38.51
C ASN A 65 -12.69 11.60 -38.16
N ASN A 66 -12.93 11.23 -36.90
CA ASN A 66 -12.63 9.90 -36.38
C ASN A 66 -13.92 9.08 -36.34
N ILE A 67 -14.11 8.20 -37.31
CA ILE A 67 -15.34 7.39 -37.45
C ILE A 67 -15.60 6.46 -36.25
N PHE A 68 -14.59 6.21 -35.41
CA PHE A 68 -14.71 5.38 -34.20
C PHE A 68 -15.07 6.18 -32.95
N LYS A 69 -15.13 7.51 -33.02
CA LYS A 69 -15.39 8.39 -31.87
C LYS A 69 -16.82 8.25 -31.33
N ALA A 70 -17.81 8.15 -32.22
CA ALA A 70 -19.23 8.02 -31.86
C ALA A 70 -19.61 6.62 -31.33
N ILE A 71 -18.75 5.61 -31.47
CA ILE A 71 -19.06 4.27 -30.98
C ILE A 71 -19.10 4.28 -29.44
N PRO A 72 -20.22 3.88 -28.80
CA PRO A 72 -20.31 3.88 -27.36
C PRO A 72 -19.35 2.85 -26.76
N ILE A 73 -18.46 3.31 -25.88
CA ILE A 73 -17.65 2.42 -25.05
C ILE A 73 -18.48 2.07 -23.82
N LYS A 74 -19.03 0.85 -23.78
CA LYS A 74 -19.68 0.35 -22.57
C LYS A 74 -18.64 0.33 -21.45
N LYS A 75 -18.83 1.14 -20.40
CA LYS A 75 -17.97 1.11 -19.21
C LYS A 75 -18.06 -0.30 -18.63
N ILE A 76 -16.99 -1.06 -18.79
CA ILE A 76 -16.92 -2.41 -18.24
C ILE A 76 -16.72 -2.23 -16.73
N PRO A 77 -17.60 -2.79 -15.88
CA PRO A 77 -17.40 -2.72 -14.44
C PRO A 77 -16.03 -3.31 -14.12
N LYS A 78 -15.20 -2.52 -13.44
CA LYS A 78 -13.87 -2.97 -13.01
C LYS A 78 -14.09 -4.10 -12.02
N LYS A 79 -13.74 -5.33 -12.40
CA LYS A 79 -13.63 -6.43 -11.43
C LYS A 79 -12.56 -6.05 -10.43
N LEU A 80 -12.88 -6.15 -9.14
CA LEU A 80 -11.87 -6.01 -8.10
C LEU A 80 -10.79 -7.07 -8.34
N PRO A 81 -9.52 -6.69 -8.42
CA PRO A 81 -8.44 -7.65 -8.58
C PRO A 81 -8.45 -8.59 -7.37
N LYS A 82 -8.37 -9.90 -7.62
CA LYS A 82 -8.11 -10.87 -6.54
C LYS A 82 -6.70 -10.60 -6.03
N ILE A 83 -6.59 -10.27 -4.75
CA ILE A 83 -5.31 -10.07 -4.06
C ILE A 83 -4.95 -11.41 -3.41
N ILE A 84 -3.68 -11.78 -3.47
CA ILE A 84 -3.15 -12.96 -2.80
C ILE A 84 -2.83 -12.60 -1.35
N SER A 85 -3.14 -13.47 -0.40
CA SER A 85 -2.86 -13.24 1.02
C SER A 85 -1.36 -13.37 1.31
N GLU A 86 -0.91 -12.76 2.40
CA GLU A 86 0.48 -12.91 2.86
C GLU A 86 0.78 -14.37 3.25
N GLU A 87 -0.21 -15.06 3.83
CA GLU A 87 -0.12 -16.48 4.21
C GLU A 87 0.09 -17.39 3.00
N ASP A 88 -0.63 -17.14 1.90
CA ASP A 88 -0.48 -17.90 0.66
C ASP A 88 0.92 -17.68 0.04
N ILE A 89 1.41 -16.44 0.06
CA ILE A 89 2.77 -16.13 -0.42
C ILE A 89 3.83 -16.80 0.44
N GLN A 90 3.65 -16.80 1.76
CA GLN A 90 4.61 -17.44 2.65
C GLN A 90 4.62 -18.96 2.45
N THR A 91 3.46 -19.58 2.29
CA THR A 91 3.34 -21.00 1.97
C THR A 91 4.05 -21.33 0.65
N LEU A 92 3.90 -20.48 -0.36
CA LEU A 92 4.64 -20.61 -1.61
C LEU A 92 6.15 -20.54 -1.41
N LEU A 93 6.63 -19.53 -0.69
CA LEU A 93 8.06 -19.36 -0.40
C LEU A 93 8.63 -20.54 0.39
N ASP A 94 7.89 -21.04 1.39
CA ASP A 94 8.28 -22.15 2.25
C ASP A 94 8.23 -23.50 1.49
N SER A 95 7.45 -23.61 0.42
CA SER A 95 7.36 -24.81 -0.44
C SER A 95 8.52 -24.99 -1.44
N ILE A 96 9.44 -24.02 -1.49
CA ILE A 96 10.56 -24.02 -2.45
C ILE A 96 11.80 -24.60 -1.79
N ASP A 97 12.36 -25.64 -2.39
CA ASP A 97 13.52 -26.36 -1.86
C ASP A 97 14.82 -25.62 -2.20
N LEU A 98 15.34 -24.87 -1.23
CA LEU A 98 16.56 -24.06 -1.39
C LEU A 98 17.83 -24.90 -1.57
N SER A 99 17.79 -26.23 -1.44
CA SER A 99 18.94 -27.09 -1.75
C SER A 99 19.17 -27.25 -3.27
N LYS A 100 18.12 -27.03 -4.08
CA LYS A 100 18.17 -27.17 -5.54
C LYS A 100 18.40 -25.82 -6.22
N GLU A 101 19.32 -25.78 -7.17
CA GLU A 101 19.73 -24.55 -7.87
C GLU A 101 18.57 -23.82 -8.56
N LEU A 102 17.71 -24.57 -9.27
CA LEU A 102 16.54 -24.02 -9.96
C LEU A 102 15.50 -23.47 -8.98
N ASP A 103 15.29 -24.16 -7.86
CA ASP A 103 14.34 -23.76 -6.85
C ASP A 103 14.84 -22.54 -6.06
N TYR A 104 16.14 -22.47 -5.76
CA TYR A 104 16.75 -21.26 -5.18
C TYR A 104 16.52 -20.03 -6.08
N ARG A 105 16.74 -20.18 -7.39
CA ARG A 105 16.41 -19.13 -8.36
C ARG A 105 14.91 -18.80 -8.36
N ASN A 106 14.05 -19.81 -8.31
CA ASN A 106 12.59 -19.62 -8.30
C ASN A 106 12.13 -18.84 -7.06
N TYR A 107 12.74 -19.12 -5.91
CA TYR A 107 12.53 -18.35 -4.68
C TYR A 107 12.87 -16.88 -4.87
N LEU A 108 14.04 -16.58 -5.44
CA LEU A 108 14.47 -15.20 -5.73
C LEU A 108 13.50 -14.49 -6.69
N ILE A 109 13.01 -15.19 -7.72
CA ILE A 109 12.02 -14.65 -8.66
C ILE A 109 10.74 -14.27 -7.92
N LEU A 110 10.18 -15.18 -7.12
CA LEU A 110 8.95 -14.93 -6.38
C LEU A 110 9.13 -13.77 -5.40
N ASP A 111 10.25 -13.76 -4.67
CA ASP A 111 10.55 -12.72 -3.69
C ASP A 111 10.77 -11.35 -4.32
N LEU A 112 11.54 -11.25 -5.40
CA LEU A 112 11.76 -9.97 -6.11
C LEU A 112 10.45 -9.43 -6.72
N LEU A 113 9.54 -10.29 -7.16
CA LEU A 113 8.24 -9.82 -7.65
C LEU A 113 7.34 -9.35 -6.52
N TYR A 114 7.38 -10.02 -5.37
CA TYR A 114 6.51 -9.77 -4.22
C TYR A 114 7.03 -8.66 -3.29
N SER A 115 8.27 -8.75 -2.83
CA SER A 115 8.87 -7.84 -1.87
C SER A 115 9.37 -6.54 -2.49
N CYS A 116 9.69 -6.57 -3.78
CA CYS A 116 10.22 -5.41 -4.52
C CYS A 116 9.20 -4.86 -5.54
N GLY A 117 8.06 -5.52 -5.73
CA GLY A 117 7.00 -5.08 -6.63
C GLY A 117 7.45 -4.90 -8.08
N LEU A 118 8.50 -5.59 -8.54
CA LEU A 118 9.07 -5.40 -9.87
C LEU A 118 8.08 -5.79 -10.97
N ARG A 119 8.12 -5.07 -12.11
CA ARG A 119 7.47 -5.58 -13.33
C ARG A 119 8.28 -6.77 -13.85
N VAL A 120 7.61 -7.73 -14.50
CA VAL A 120 8.31 -8.88 -15.11
C VAL A 120 9.38 -8.43 -16.10
N SER A 121 9.10 -7.37 -16.86
CA SER A 121 10.03 -6.79 -17.83
C SER A 121 11.21 -6.04 -17.19
N GLU A 122 11.06 -5.58 -15.95
CA GLU A 122 12.15 -5.00 -15.15
C GLU A 122 13.01 -6.14 -14.58
N LEU A 123 12.37 -7.17 -14.02
CA LEU A 123 13.05 -8.31 -13.40
C LEU A 123 13.95 -9.08 -14.38
N ILE A 124 13.47 -9.38 -15.60
CA ILE A 124 14.29 -10.11 -16.59
C ILE A 124 15.45 -9.28 -17.15
N LYS A 125 15.42 -7.95 -16.97
CA LYS A 125 16.46 -7.03 -17.45
C LYS A 125 17.45 -6.64 -16.37
N LEU A 126 17.17 -6.99 -15.11
CA LEU A 126 18.03 -6.68 -13.98
C LEU A 126 19.38 -7.39 -14.17
N LYS A 127 20.47 -6.64 -14.09
CA LYS A 127 21.83 -7.17 -14.16
C LYS A 127 22.46 -7.27 -12.79
N ILE A 128 23.58 -7.99 -12.70
CA ILE A 128 24.36 -8.09 -11.46
C ILE A 128 24.88 -6.71 -11.01
N GLU A 129 25.33 -5.87 -11.95
CA GLU A 129 25.82 -4.51 -11.69
C GLU A 129 24.75 -3.56 -11.12
N ASP A 130 23.48 -3.88 -11.31
CA ASP A 130 22.36 -3.07 -10.81
C ASP A 130 22.08 -3.30 -9.31
N ILE A 131 22.84 -4.18 -8.64
CA ILE A 131 22.66 -4.55 -7.24
C ILE A 131 23.71 -3.84 -6.38
N TYR A 132 23.26 -2.87 -5.59
CA TYR A 132 24.11 -2.09 -4.69
C TYR A 132 24.07 -2.70 -3.28
N PHE A 133 24.94 -3.67 -3.03
CA PHE A 133 24.99 -4.40 -1.75
C PHE A 133 25.28 -3.48 -0.55
N SER A 134 26.20 -2.53 -0.68
CA SER A 134 26.57 -1.58 0.38
C SER A 134 25.41 -0.69 0.81
N ASN A 135 24.55 -0.31 -0.14
CA ASN A 135 23.46 0.63 0.08
C ASN A 135 22.11 -0.06 0.29
N THR A 136 22.10 -1.39 0.18
CA THR A 136 20.93 -2.28 0.22
C THR A 136 19.84 -1.90 -0.77
N GLN A 137 20.20 -1.70 -2.05
CA GLN A 137 19.32 -1.16 -3.08
C GLN A 137 19.51 -1.85 -4.45
N LEU A 138 18.48 -1.80 -5.29
CA LEU A 138 18.51 -2.16 -6.71
C LEU A 138 18.31 -0.91 -7.57
N LEU A 139 19.05 -0.80 -8.66
CA LEU A 139 18.82 0.19 -9.70
C LEU A 139 17.86 -0.38 -10.76
N ILE A 140 16.69 0.22 -10.90
CA ILE A 140 15.65 -0.26 -11.83
C ILE A 140 15.42 0.72 -12.96
N TYR A 141 15.51 0.22 -14.20
CA TYR A 141 15.21 0.96 -15.42
C TYR A 141 13.74 0.79 -15.83
N GLY A 142 12.98 1.87 -15.76
CA GLY A 142 11.58 1.96 -16.17
C GLY A 142 11.38 2.40 -17.62
N LYS A 143 10.10 2.58 -18.00
CA LYS A 143 9.72 3.06 -19.34
C LYS A 143 10.21 4.49 -19.56
N GLY A 144 10.84 4.75 -20.70
CA GLY A 144 11.36 6.08 -21.06
C GLY A 144 12.71 6.41 -20.42
N ARG A 145 13.56 5.41 -20.16
CA ARG A 145 14.90 5.54 -19.53
C ARG A 145 14.89 6.15 -18.12
N LYS A 146 13.73 6.19 -17.46
CA LYS A 146 13.64 6.62 -16.05
C LYS A 146 14.29 5.57 -15.15
N VAL A 147 15.15 6.01 -14.24
CA VAL A 147 15.80 5.16 -13.25
C VAL A 147 15.19 5.38 -11.88
N ARG A 148 15.16 4.35 -11.04
CA ARG A 148 14.81 4.47 -9.62
C ARG A 148 15.66 3.53 -8.78
N TYR A 149 16.00 3.95 -7.57
CA TYR A 149 16.60 3.09 -6.56
C TYR A 149 15.48 2.45 -5.74
N LEU A 150 15.52 1.13 -5.66
CA LEU A 150 14.56 0.34 -4.91
C LEU A 150 15.26 -0.28 -3.71
N PRO A 151 14.92 0.12 -2.47
CA PRO A 151 15.48 -0.53 -1.30
C PRO A 151 15.11 -2.01 -1.27
N VAL A 152 16.00 -2.83 -0.70
CA VAL A 152 15.81 -4.28 -0.58
C VAL A 152 16.12 -4.72 0.84
N HIS A 153 15.33 -5.67 1.34
CA HIS A 153 15.57 -6.28 2.65
C HIS A 153 16.89 -7.07 2.66
N GLU A 154 17.64 -6.97 3.76
CA GLU A 154 18.99 -7.56 3.89
C GLU A 154 19.01 -9.08 3.66
N SER A 155 17.96 -9.80 4.07
CA SER A 155 17.89 -11.25 3.82
C SER A 155 17.86 -11.59 2.33
N LEU A 156 17.14 -10.80 1.52
CA LEU A 156 17.08 -11.00 0.07
C LEU A 156 18.43 -10.65 -0.55
N LEU A 157 19.11 -9.60 -0.09
CA LEU A 157 20.46 -9.27 -0.56
C LEU A 157 21.47 -10.37 -0.25
N SER A 158 21.41 -10.97 0.95
CA SER A 158 22.25 -12.11 1.30
C SER A 158 22.00 -13.30 0.37
N MET A 159 20.74 -13.61 0.08
CA MET A 159 20.38 -14.67 -0.87
C MET A 159 20.81 -14.35 -2.30
N LEU A 160 20.69 -13.10 -2.74
CA LEU A 160 21.20 -12.66 -4.04
C LEU A 160 22.71 -12.83 -4.13
N LYS A 161 23.45 -12.43 -3.09
CA LYS A 161 24.91 -12.58 -3.01
C LYS A 161 25.32 -14.05 -3.13
N HIS A 162 24.65 -14.93 -2.37
CA HIS A 162 24.90 -16.38 -2.44
C HIS A 162 24.55 -16.95 -3.82
N TYR A 163 23.42 -16.55 -4.39
CA TYR A 163 23.03 -16.99 -5.72
C TYR A 163 24.07 -16.60 -6.77
N ILE A 164 24.54 -15.35 -6.77
CA ILE A 164 25.54 -14.85 -7.73
C ILE A 164 26.87 -15.59 -7.57
N ALA A 165 27.34 -15.77 -6.34
CA ALA A 165 28.65 -16.36 -6.07
C ALA A 165 28.66 -17.89 -6.25
N ASN A 166 27.60 -18.59 -5.82
CA ASN A 166 27.65 -20.04 -5.61
C ASN A 166 26.73 -20.85 -6.53
N ILE A 167 25.67 -20.26 -7.09
CA ILE A 167 24.62 -21.00 -7.81
C ILE A 167 24.60 -20.59 -9.28
N ARG A 168 24.47 -19.30 -9.58
CA ARG A 168 24.36 -18.77 -10.95
C ARG A 168 25.50 -19.26 -11.84
N ASN A 169 26.74 -19.23 -11.34
CA ASN A 169 27.90 -19.68 -12.10
C ASN A 169 27.83 -21.17 -12.46
N LYS A 170 27.25 -22.02 -11.61
CA LYS A 170 27.02 -23.45 -11.90
C LYS A 170 25.95 -23.64 -12.97
N MET A 171 24.92 -22.81 -12.94
CA MET A 171 23.82 -22.82 -13.92
C MET A 171 24.23 -22.27 -15.30
N MET A 172 25.33 -21.52 -15.40
CA MET A 172 25.91 -21.02 -16.66
C MET A 172 26.61 -22.15 -17.43
N THR A 173 25.84 -23.17 -17.85
CA THR A 173 26.36 -24.37 -18.52
C THR A 173 26.95 -24.07 -19.90
N ASN A 174 26.44 -23.07 -20.60
CA ASN A 174 26.96 -22.64 -21.89
C ASN A 174 28.07 -21.58 -21.75
N LYS A 175 29.33 -22.04 -21.67
CA LYS A 175 30.51 -21.17 -21.46
C LYS A 175 30.76 -20.13 -22.58
N THR A 176 30.20 -20.33 -23.77
CA THR A 176 30.36 -19.38 -24.89
C THR A 176 29.36 -18.23 -24.84
N LEU A 177 28.23 -18.39 -24.11
CA LEU A 177 27.22 -17.35 -23.96
C LEU A 177 27.49 -16.52 -22.70
N LYS A 178 28.25 -15.43 -22.85
CA LYS A 178 28.51 -14.47 -21.76
C LYS A 178 27.43 -13.40 -21.70
N HIS A 179 26.85 -13.19 -20.51
CA HIS A 179 25.93 -12.09 -20.23
C HIS A 179 25.83 -11.81 -18.72
N ASP A 180 25.36 -10.61 -18.39
CA ASP A 180 25.39 -10.10 -17.01
C ASP A 180 24.00 -10.03 -16.36
N PHE A 181 22.96 -10.49 -17.05
CA PHE A 181 21.61 -10.61 -16.49
C PHE A 181 21.62 -11.47 -15.23
N LEU A 182 20.93 -11.00 -14.19
CA LEU A 182 20.89 -11.64 -12.88
C LEU A 182 20.35 -13.07 -12.98
N LEU A 183 19.19 -13.25 -13.61
CA LEU A 183 18.42 -14.50 -13.57
C LEU A 183 18.56 -15.31 -14.86
N VAL A 184 18.90 -16.59 -14.72
CA VAL A 184 19.13 -17.51 -15.84
C VAL A 184 18.20 -18.71 -15.85
N ASN A 185 17.93 -19.25 -17.04
CA ASN A 185 17.20 -20.49 -17.20
C ASN A 185 18.10 -21.71 -16.93
N TYR A 186 17.55 -22.91 -17.07
CA TYR A 186 18.28 -24.17 -16.84
C TYR A 186 19.42 -24.44 -17.85
N LYS A 187 19.46 -23.69 -18.97
CA LYS A 187 20.53 -23.75 -19.98
C LYS A 187 21.57 -22.63 -19.81
N GLY A 188 21.47 -21.84 -18.74
CA GLY A 188 22.37 -20.70 -18.51
C GLY A 188 22.12 -19.51 -19.44
N THR A 189 20.97 -19.41 -20.10
CA THR A 189 20.62 -18.22 -20.90
C THR A 189 19.66 -17.30 -20.13
N PRO A 190 19.53 -16.00 -20.51
CA PRO A 190 18.69 -15.06 -19.79
C PRO A 190 17.22 -15.53 -19.71
N LEU A 191 16.60 -15.36 -18.54
CA LEU A 191 15.19 -15.69 -18.38
C LEU A 191 14.28 -14.78 -19.21
N THR A 192 13.19 -15.36 -19.72
CA THR A 192 12.19 -14.64 -20.51
C THR A 192 10.91 -14.39 -19.71
N GLU A 193 10.07 -13.44 -20.14
CA GLU A 193 8.77 -13.22 -19.50
C GLU A 193 7.90 -14.48 -19.49
N ARG A 194 7.97 -15.28 -20.56
CA ARG A 194 7.27 -16.58 -20.64
C ARG A 194 7.82 -17.56 -19.62
N GLY A 195 9.15 -17.63 -19.46
CA GLY A 195 9.80 -18.48 -18.47
C GLY A 195 9.36 -18.14 -17.05
N ILE A 196 9.33 -16.86 -16.68
CA ILE A 196 8.83 -16.43 -15.37
C ILE A 196 7.36 -16.82 -15.17
N ARG A 197 6.50 -16.64 -16.18
CA ARG A 197 5.09 -17.04 -16.09
C ARG A 197 4.93 -18.55 -15.89
N MET A 198 5.75 -19.37 -16.53
CA MET A 198 5.75 -20.81 -16.34
C MET A 198 6.13 -21.19 -14.90
N ILE A 199 7.23 -20.61 -14.40
CA ILE A 199 7.68 -20.81 -13.01
C ILE A 199 6.58 -20.43 -12.01
N LEU A 200 5.94 -19.26 -12.18
CA LEU A 200 4.86 -18.84 -11.30
C LEU A 200 3.64 -19.76 -11.38
N ASN A 201 3.30 -20.28 -12.56
CA ASN A 201 2.22 -21.24 -12.72
C ASN A 201 2.56 -22.56 -12.00
N GLU A 202 3.77 -23.06 -12.11
CA GLU A 202 4.22 -24.27 -11.41
C GLU A 202 4.17 -24.08 -9.89
N LEU A 203 4.67 -22.95 -9.39
CA LEU A 203 4.58 -22.60 -7.98
C LEU A 203 3.12 -22.51 -7.50
N SER A 204 2.22 -21.95 -8.32
CA SER A 204 0.80 -21.83 -7.95
C SER A 204 0.11 -23.17 -7.67
N LEU A 205 0.57 -24.25 -8.30
CA LEU A 205 0.04 -25.60 -8.08
C LEU A 205 0.39 -26.16 -6.70
N LYS A 206 1.41 -25.61 -6.04
CA LYS A 206 1.82 -25.98 -4.69
C LYS A 206 0.95 -25.32 -3.59
N THR A 207 0.04 -24.41 -3.96
CA THR A 207 -0.92 -23.81 -3.01
C THR A 207 -2.20 -24.64 -2.90
N ALA A 208 -2.75 -24.74 -1.68
CA ALA A 208 -4.03 -25.42 -1.42
C ALA A 208 -5.18 -24.86 -2.29
N ASN A 209 -5.15 -23.55 -2.56
CA ASN A 209 -6.22 -22.84 -3.27
C ASN A 209 -6.01 -22.74 -4.80
N LYS A 210 -4.95 -23.35 -5.37
CA LYS A 210 -4.61 -23.31 -6.80
C LYS A 210 -4.74 -21.90 -7.42
N ILE A 211 -4.33 -20.89 -6.67
CA ILE A 211 -4.52 -19.48 -7.05
C ILE A 211 -3.60 -19.16 -8.22
N LYS A 212 -4.16 -18.78 -9.38
CA LYS A 212 -3.35 -18.37 -10.54
C LYS A 212 -2.46 -17.17 -10.20
N LEU A 213 -1.16 -17.42 -10.07
CA LEU A 213 -0.15 -16.40 -9.87
C LEU A 213 0.23 -15.76 -11.20
N TYR A 214 0.36 -14.43 -11.19
CA TYR A 214 0.94 -13.69 -12.31
C TYR A 214 1.69 -12.46 -11.77
N PRO A 215 2.73 -11.97 -12.47
CA PRO A 215 3.62 -10.93 -11.95
C PRO A 215 2.89 -9.66 -11.49
N HIS A 216 1.83 -9.25 -12.20
CA HIS A 216 1.03 -8.09 -11.80
C HIS A 216 0.25 -8.32 -10.51
N MET A 217 -0.18 -9.54 -10.20
CA MET A 217 -0.86 -9.87 -8.94
C MET A 217 0.08 -9.67 -7.75
N LEU A 218 1.31 -10.17 -7.85
CA LEU A 218 2.35 -10.03 -6.81
C LEU A 218 2.70 -8.56 -6.58
N ARG A 219 2.85 -7.79 -7.66
CA ARG A 219 3.08 -6.35 -7.60
C ARG A 219 1.90 -5.58 -6.99
N HIS A 220 0.67 -6.01 -7.23
CA HIS A 220 -0.50 -5.42 -6.57
C HIS A 220 -0.51 -5.75 -5.08
N ALA A 221 -0.19 -6.99 -4.71
CA ALA A 221 -0.06 -7.39 -3.31
C ALA A 221 0.99 -6.53 -2.59
N PHE A 222 2.17 -6.35 -3.18
CA PHE A 222 3.20 -5.43 -2.67
C PHE A 222 2.66 -4.03 -2.37
N ALA A 223 1.97 -3.43 -3.36
CA ALA A 223 1.42 -2.08 -3.22
C ALA A 223 0.37 -2.01 -2.10
N THR A 224 -0.53 -2.98 -2.04
CA THR A 224 -1.57 -3.07 -1.02
C THR A 224 -0.98 -3.27 0.37
N ILE A 225 0.01 -4.14 0.53
CA ILE A 225 0.65 -4.42 1.83
C ILE A 225 1.37 -3.18 2.34
N LEU A 226 2.13 -2.48 1.49
CA LEU A 226 2.78 -1.24 1.91
C LEU A 226 1.77 -0.20 2.38
N LEU A 227 0.67 -0.02 1.64
CA LEU A 227 -0.39 0.92 2.03
C LEU A 227 -1.08 0.50 3.33
N ASN A 228 -1.39 -0.79 3.49
CA ASN A 228 -2.01 -1.34 4.70
C ASN A 228 -1.09 -1.18 5.92
N ASN A 229 0.22 -1.26 5.74
CA ASN A 229 1.22 -1.03 6.77
C ASN A 229 1.52 0.47 6.98
N GLY A 230 0.72 1.37 6.40
CA GLY A 230 0.83 2.81 6.64
C GLY A 230 1.88 3.53 5.80
N ALA A 231 2.37 2.93 4.71
CA ALA A 231 3.24 3.64 3.77
C ALA A 231 2.46 4.73 3.03
N ASP A 232 3.08 5.89 2.87
CA ASP A 232 2.53 6.99 2.09
C ASP A 232 2.31 6.55 0.63
N LEU A 233 1.13 6.87 0.07
CA LEU A 233 0.79 6.57 -1.32
C LEU A 233 1.85 7.08 -2.30
N ARG A 234 2.44 8.25 -2.05
CA ARG A 234 3.52 8.82 -2.87
C ARG A 234 4.77 7.94 -2.85
N VAL A 235 5.16 7.46 -1.67
CA VAL A 235 6.29 6.52 -1.51
C VAL A 235 6.02 5.23 -2.27
N VAL A 236 4.81 4.67 -2.16
CA VAL A 236 4.43 3.46 -2.91
C VAL A 236 4.46 3.71 -4.43
N GLN A 237 4.02 4.88 -4.90
CA GLN A 237 4.07 5.25 -6.31
C GLN A 237 5.49 5.39 -6.87
N GLU A 238 6.40 5.98 -6.08
CA GLU A 238 7.82 6.09 -6.42
C GLU A 238 8.49 4.73 -6.53
N LEU A 239 8.31 3.86 -5.53
CA LEU A 239 8.86 2.50 -5.51
C LEU A 239 8.36 1.66 -6.70
N LEU A 240 7.11 1.86 -7.10
CA LEU A 240 6.52 1.20 -8.26
C LEU A 240 6.93 1.86 -9.59
N GLY A 241 7.40 3.11 -9.62
CA GLY A 241 7.72 3.82 -10.85
C GLY A 241 6.49 4.00 -11.74
N HIS A 242 5.41 4.53 -11.18
CA HIS A 242 4.20 4.91 -11.93
C HIS A 242 4.38 6.29 -12.56
N ASN A 243 4.05 6.42 -13.85
CA ASN A 243 4.38 7.59 -14.68
C ASN A 243 3.16 8.48 -15.00
N SER A 244 2.08 8.42 -14.21
CA SER A 244 0.94 9.32 -14.39
C SER A 244 0.29 9.68 -13.06
N LEU A 245 0.40 10.94 -12.68
CA LEU A 245 -0.70 11.72 -12.15
C LEU A 245 -0.76 12.94 -13.06
N LYS A 246 -1.95 13.35 -13.49
CA LYS A 246 -2.11 14.64 -14.16
C LYS A 246 -1.85 15.72 -13.11
N THR A 247 -0.59 15.97 -12.80
CA THR A 247 0.09 17.15 -12.23
C THR A 247 1.47 16.72 -11.76
N THR A 248 2.41 16.75 -12.70
CA THR A 248 3.80 17.10 -12.43
C THR A 248 3.80 18.52 -11.86
N GLN A 249 3.73 18.67 -10.54
CA GLN A 249 4.08 19.96 -9.93
C GLN A 249 4.68 19.73 -8.56
N THR A 250 5.93 20.17 -8.47
CA THR A 250 6.76 20.34 -7.29
C THR A 250 7.42 19.08 -6.74
N TYR A 251 8.62 18.83 -7.30
CA TYR A 251 9.73 18.15 -6.64
C TYR A 251 9.77 18.45 -5.13
N THR A 252 9.96 17.42 -4.32
CA THR A 252 10.75 17.57 -3.09
C THR A 252 11.44 16.24 -2.87
N PHE A 253 12.78 16.29 -2.84
CA PHE A 253 13.65 15.19 -2.46
C PHE A 253 13.19 14.65 -1.09
N VAL A 254 12.41 13.57 -1.09
CA VAL A 254 12.34 12.71 0.09
C VAL A 254 13.68 12.01 0.13
N SER A 255 14.52 12.30 1.13
CA SER A 255 15.85 11.72 1.21
C SER A 255 15.77 10.19 1.09
N ASN A 256 16.69 9.58 0.34
CA ASN A 256 16.74 8.12 0.14
C ASN A 256 16.70 7.34 1.47
N ASN A 257 17.13 7.96 2.57
CA ASN A 257 17.06 7.40 3.92
C ASN A 257 15.64 7.38 4.50
N VAL A 258 14.81 8.40 4.27
CA VAL A 258 13.40 8.41 4.70
C VAL A 258 12.60 7.38 3.90
N LEU A 259 12.84 7.27 2.59
CA LEU A 259 12.26 6.23 1.74
C LEU A 259 12.68 4.83 2.20
N LYS A 260 13.97 4.63 2.48
CA LYS A 260 14.52 3.36 2.99
C LYS A 260 13.93 2.99 4.36
N ASN A 261 13.84 3.94 5.29
CA ASN A 261 13.33 3.68 6.64
C ASN A 261 11.83 3.35 6.64
N LYS A 262 11.01 4.10 5.89
CA LYS A 262 9.58 3.82 5.73
C LYS A 262 9.32 2.53 4.96
N PHE A 263 10.16 2.22 3.97
CA PHE A 263 10.10 0.94 3.25
C PHE A 263 10.43 -0.24 4.18
N ILE A 264 11.52 -0.16 4.94
CA ILE A 264 11.95 -1.22 5.86
C ILE A 264 10.86 -1.44 6.92
N SER A 265 10.37 -0.38 7.59
CA SER A 265 9.36 -0.54 8.66
C SER A 265 8.09 -1.25 8.19
N ASN A 266 7.70 -1.04 6.92
CA ASN A 266 6.42 -1.49 6.38
C ASN A 266 6.57 -2.67 5.40
N HIS A 267 7.78 -3.23 5.27
CA HIS A 267 8.11 -4.21 4.25
C HIS A 267 7.36 -5.54 4.42
N PRO A 268 6.84 -6.17 3.33
CA PRO A 268 6.10 -7.44 3.42
C PRO A 268 6.86 -8.58 4.11
N ARG A 269 8.20 -8.59 4.09
CA ARG A 269 9.02 -9.60 4.79
C ARG A 269 9.28 -9.35 6.27
N ASN A 270 9.03 -8.15 6.78
CA ASN A 270 9.31 -7.85 8.20
C ASN A 270 8.31 -8.52 9.17
N ASN A 271 7.16 -8.99 8.67
CA ASN A 271 6.12 -9.61 9.48
C ASN A 271 6.39 -11.08 9.84
N TYR A 272 7.33 -11.78 9.19
CA TYR A 272 7.51 -13.23 9.40
C TYR A 272 8.53 -13.61 10.49
N LYS A 273 9.65 -12.87 10.64
CA LYS A 273 10.59 -13.11 11.76
C LYS A 273 9.99 -12.76 13.13
N LYS A 274 9.04 -11.82 13.19
CA LYS A 274 8.28 -11.49 14.42
C LYS A 274 7.28 -12.59 14.82
N ARG A 275 6.64 -13.27 13.86
CA ARG A 275 5.63 -14.33 14.14
C ARG A 275 6.24 -15.66 14.60
N LYS A 276 7.41 -16.08 14.09
CA LYS A 276 8.05 -17.37 14.49
C LYS A 276 8.65 -17.36 15.91
N ASN A 277 9.11 -16.21 16.39
CA ASN A 277 9.53 -16.02 17.78
C ASN A 277 8.34 -15.84 18.74
N HIS A 278 7.17 -15.43 18.24
CA HIS A 278 5.92 -15.39 19.01
C HIS A 278 5.37 -16.80 19.28
N ILE A 279 5.31 -17.67 18.25
CA ILE A 279 4.72 -19.02 18.38
C ILE A 279 5.52 -19.95 19.31
N LYS A 280 6.84 -19.74 19.49
CA LYS A 280 7.64 -20.48 20.48
C LYS A 280 7.64 -19.86 21.89
N LYS A 281 7.33 -18.56 22.05
CA LYS A 281 7.20 -17.92 23.37
C LYS A 281 5.79 -18.03 23.97
N GLU A 282 4.76 -18.25 23.16
CA GLU A 282 3.37 -18.42 23.62
C GLU A 282 3.18 -19.62 24.55
N ASN A 283 4.03 -20.66 24.45
CA ASN A 283 3.95 -21.83 25.34
C ASN A 283 4.74 -21.69 26.66
N TYR A 284 5.43 -20.57 26.92
CA TYR A 284 6.23 -20.39 28.14
C TYR A 284 5.76 -19.24 29.06
N GLN A 285 4.77 -18.44 28.67
CA GLN A 285 4.25 -17.33 29.50
C GLN A 285 2.72 -17.21 29.48
N MET A 286 2.03 -18.35 29.52
CA MET A 286 0.59 -18.46 29.80
C MET A 286 0.29 -18.50 31.31
N ASN A 287 1.02 -17.72 32.13
CA ASN A 287 0.67 -17.54 33.54
C ASN A 287 0.84 -16.05 33.89
N ASN A 288 -0.30 -15.38 34.13
CA ASN A 288 -0.51 -14.00 34.64
C ASN A 288 -0.67 -12.84 33.62
N LYS A 289 -1.57 -12.96 32.62
CA LYS A 289 -1.98 -11.79 31.79
C LYS A 289 -3.07 -10.95 32.47
N LYS A 290 -2.71 -9.73 32.89
CA LYS A 290 -3.69 -8.63 33.03
C LYS A 290 -4.35 -8.39 31.66
N LYS A 291 -5.68 -8.38 31.61
CA LYS A 291 -6.47 -8.06 30.41
C LYS A 291 -6.49 -6.55 30.17
N CYS A 292 -6.62 -6.11 28.92
CA CYS A 292 -6.89 -4.71 28.59
C CYS A 292 -8.37 -4.40 28.86
N VAL A 293 -8.65 -3.36 29.63
CA VAL A 293 -10.00 -3.02 30.11
C VAL A 293 -10.25 -1.52 29.93
N PHE A 294 -11.46 -1.17 29.47
CA PHE A 294 -11.99 0.18 29.53
C PHE A 294 -12.92 0.32 30.74
N GLU A 295 -12.83 1.45 31.42
CA GLU A 295 -13.69 1.81 32.54
C GLU A 295 -14.24 3.22 32.37
N VAL A 296 -15.41 3.47 32.93
CA VAL A 296 -15.98 4.83 33.00
C VAL A 296 -15.27 5.57 34.14
N VAL A 297 -14.84 6.80 33.88
CA VAL A 297 -14.24 7.64 34.92
C VAL A 297 -15.31 8.07 35.92
N SER A 298 -14.91 8.32 37.17
CA SER A 298 -15.83 8.59 38.29
C SER A 298 -16.76 9.78 38.00
N ALA A 299 -16.26 10.82 37.32
CA ALA A 299 -17.04 11.99 36.89
C ALA A 299 -18.22 11.69 35.93
N PHE A 300 -18.20 10.54 35.25
CA PHE A 300 -19.18 10.16 34.23
C PHE A 300 -19.98 8.89 34.57
N GLN A 301 -19.84 8.31 35.77
CA GLN A 301 -20.51 7.05 36.16
C GLN A 301 -22.04 7.08 35.97
N ASN A 302 -22.68 8.21 36.24
CA ASN A 302 -24.13 8.37 36.13
C ASN A 302 -24.59 8.94 34.77
N GLN A 303 -23.68 9.09 33.80
CA GLN A 303 -23.97 9.76 32.53
C GLN A 303 -24.20 8.80 31.35
N GLN A 304 -24.50 7.52 31.62
CA GLN A 304 -24.76 6.48 30.60
C GLN A 304 -23.67 6.42 29.52
N ILE A 305 -22.39 6.32 29.90
CA ILE A 305 -21.28 6.22 28.93
C ILE A 305 -21.19 4.82 28.35
N ASN A 306 -21.10 4.74 27.01
CA ASN A 306 -20.83 3.49 26.31
C ASN A 306 -19.34 3.15 26.43
N LEU A 307 -19.03 1.97 26.96
CA LEU A 307 -17.66 1.48 26.93
C LEU A 307 -17.25 1.18 25.47
N PRO A 308 -16.01 1.51 25.06
CA PRO A 308 -15.52 1.27 23.72
C PRO A 308 -15.67 -0.18 23.29
N GLN A 309 -16.25 -0.39 22.11
CA GLN A 309 -16.46 -1.71 21.54
C GLN A 309 -15.86 -1.81 20.14
N ARG A 310 -15.50 -3.05 19.78
CA ARG A 310 -15.11 -3.41 18.42
C ARG A 310 -16.37 -3.57 17.57
N GLN A 311 -16.37 -3.00 16.37
CA GLN A 311 -17.52 -3.09 15.47
C GLN A 311 -17.77 -4.52 14.96
N THR A 312 -16.71 -5.31 14.80
CA THR A 312 -16.76 -6.71 14.38
C THR A 312 -15.74 -7.54 15.14
N ASN A 313 -15.89 -8.87 15.12
CA ASN A 313 -14.91 -9.79 15.72
C ASN A 313 -13.49 -9.65 15.13
N TYR A 314 -13.38 -9.09 13.92
CA TYR A 314 -12.12 -8.88 13.20
C TYR A 314 -11.60 -7.44 13.31
N SER A 315 -12.37 -6.51 13.88
CA SER A 315 -11.93 -5.12 14.06
C SER A 315 -10.81 -5.09 15.11
N ALA A 316 -9.70 -4.42 14.82
CA ALA A 316 -8.64 -4.22 15.80
C ALA A 316 -8.91 -3.02 16.72
N GLY A 317 -9.58 -1.99 16.18
CA GLY A 317 -9.87 -0.75 16.88
C GLY A 317 -11.16 -0.78 17.70
N TYR A 318 -11.15 -0.07 18.81
CA TYR A 318 -12.29 0.19 19.69
C TYR A 318 -12.81 1.60 19.41
N ASP A 319 -14.09 1.75 19.08
CA ASP A 319 -14.68 3.06 18.83
C ASP A 319 -14.80 3.85 20.14
N LEU A 320 -14.30 5.09 20.16
CA LEU A 320 -14.41 6.04 21.26
C LEU A 320 -15.45 7.10 20.90
N GLU A 321 -16.40 7.31 21.81
CA GLU A 321 -17.54 8.22 21.64
C GLU A 321 -17.36 9.49 22.47
N ALA A 322 -17.98 10.59 22.03
CA ALA A 322 -18.09 11.80 22.82
C ALA A 322 -19.03 11.56 24.02
N ALA A 323 -18.59 11.96 25.21
CA ALA A 323 -19.38 11.80 26.44
C ALA A 323 -20.48 12.86 26.60
N GLU A 324 -20.36 13.98 25.89
CA GLU A 324 -21.30 15.11 25.95
C GLU A 324 -21.35 15.84 24.60
N ASN A 325 -22.36 16.68 24.41
CA ASN A 325 -22.46 17.55 23.25
C ASN A 325 -21.36 18.61 23.30
N MET A 326 -20.59 18.74 22.22
CA MET A 326 -19.46 19.68 22.15
C MET A 326 -19.55 20.53 20.89
N GLU A 327 -19.29 21.82 21.04
CA GLU A 327 -19.07 22.73 19.92
C GLU A 327 -17.57 22.90 19.69
N ILE A 328 -17.15 22.77 18.43
CA ILE A 328 -15.77 22.99 18.01
C ILE A 328 -15.76 24.19 17.06
N PRO A 329 -15.41 25.40 17.54
CA PRO A 329 -15.36 26.59 16.70
C PRO A 329 -14.39 26.43 15.53
N SER A 330 -14.67 27.13 14.43
CA SER A 330 -13.77 27.18 13.27
C SER A 330 -12.35 27.57 13.68
N GLN A 331 -11.36 26.87 13.15
CA GLN A 331 -9.93 27.07 13.39
C GLN A 331 -9.49 26.91 14.86
N GLN A 332 -10.26 26.23 15.71
CA GLN A 332 -9.89 25.96 17.10
C GLN A 332 -9.69 24.47 17.37
N VAL A 333 -8.96 24.19 18.45
CA VAL A 333 -8.78 22.85 19.01
C VAL A 333 -9.62 22.74 20.28
N VAL A 334 -10.49 21.74 20.32
CA VAL A 334 -11.30 21.43 21.51
C VAL A 334 -10.97 20.03 22.00
N LEU A 335 -10.88 19.88 23.32
CA LEU A 335 -10.67 18.61 23.98
C LEU A 335 -12.03 17.96 24.23
N VAL A 336 -12.38 16.97 23.41
CA VAL A 336 -13.66 16.29 23.53
C VAL A 336 -13.53 15.14 24.54
N PRO A 337 -14.29 15.15 25.65
CA PRO A 337 -14.22 14.09 26.65
C PRO A 337 -14.86 12.80 26.12
N THR A 338 -14.26 11.66 26.45
CA THR A 338 -14.81 10.33 26.10
C THR A 338 -15.54 9.63 27.26
N GLY A 339 -15.48 10.21 28.46
CA GLY A 339 -15.95 9.58 29.71
C GLY A 339 -15.23 8.29 30.12
N VAL A 340 -14.17 7.87 29.42
CA VAL A 340 -13.50 6.59 29.69
C VAL A 340 -12.01 6.74 30.00
N LYS A 341 -11.51 5.74 30.73
CA LYS A 341 -10.09 5.47 31.01
C LYS A 341 -9.77 4.03 30.60
N ALA A 342 -8.50 3.73 30.36
CA ALA A 342 -8.07 2.40 29.90
C ALA A 342 -6.92 1.87 30.76
N SER A 343 -7.00 0.59 31.14
CA SER A 343 -5.96 -0.14 31.87
C SER A 343 -5.44 -1.29 31.01
N PHE A 344 -4.12 -1.40 30.87
CA PHE A 344 -3.47 -2.39 30.01
C PHE A 344 -2.01 -2.65 30.47
N PRO A 345 -1.37 -3.75 30.02
CA PRO A 345 -0.01 -4.08 30.43
C PRO A 345 1.04 -3.03 30.04
N ASN A 346 2.12 -2.92 30.83
CA ASN A 346 3.17 -1.91 30.63
C ASN A 346 4.00 -2.05 29.35
N HIS A 347 3.90 -3.17 28.62
CA HIS A 347 4.54 -3.36 27.32
C HIS A 347 3.62 -2.99 26.14
N GLN A 348 2.45 -2.42 26.44
CA GLN A 348 1.46 -1.98 25.47
C GLN A 348 1.22 -0.49 25.58
N VAL A 349 0.77 0.08 24.47
CA VAL A 349 0.32 1.45 24.35
C VAL A 349 -1.05 1.47 23.69
N LEU A 350 -1.89 2.44 24.06
CA LEU A 350 -3.16 2.68 23.39
C LEU A 350 -2.99 3.83 22.39
N LEU A 351 -2.98 3.50 21.10
CA LEU A 351 -2.93 4.48 20.03
C LEU A 351 -4.33 5.01 19.70
N ILE A 352 -4.44 6.32 19.55
CA ILE A 352 -5.70 7.02 19.27
C ILE A 352 -5.62 7.64 17.88
N TYR A 353 -6.60 7.31 17.05
CA TYR A 353 -6.78 7.86 15.71
C TYR A 353 -8.14 8.56 15.62
N VAL A 354 -8.21 9.72 14.97
CA VAL A 354 -9.52 10.30 14.62
C VAL A 354 -10.26 9.36 13.67
N ARG A 355 -11.59 9.27 13.79
CA ARG A 355 -12.39 8.44 12.87
C ARG A 355 -12.18 8.88 11.42
N SER A 356 -11.92 7.93 10.52
CA SER A 356 -11.56 8.22 9.12
C SER A 356 -12.55 9.09 8.35
N SER A 357 -13.84 9.09 8.75
CA SER A 357 -14.87 9.91 8.12
C SER A 357 -14.95 11.34 8.63
N LEU A 358 -14.44 11.66 9.83
CA LEU A 358 -14.57 12.98 10.46
C LEU A 358 -13.89 14.10 9.66
N PRO A 359 -12.69 13.93 9.10
CA PRO A 359 -12.08 14.96 8.27
C PRO A 359 -12.93 15.32 7.05
N LEU A 360 -13.50 14.32 6.38
CA LEU A 360 -14.28 14.53 5.16
C LEU A 360 -15.71 15.01 5.43
N LYS A 361 -16.36 14.51 6.48
CA LYS A 361 -17.77 14.82 6.78
C LYS A 361 -17.95 16.09 7.59
N LYS A 362 -17.02 16.37 8.50
CA LYS A 362 -17.15 17.43 9.50
C LYS A 362 -15.96 18.39 9.54
N GLY A 363 -14.93 18.21 8.72
CA GLY A 363 -13.76 19.10 8.76
C GLY A 363 -12.98 19.01 10.08
N LEU A 364 -13.00 17.85 10.74
CA LEU A 364 -12.34 17.62 12.03
C LEU A 364 -11.15 16.68 11.87
N MET A 365 -10.00 17.02 12.48
CA MET A 365 -8.83 16.16 12.54
C MET A 365 -8.26 16.09 13.96
N LEU A 366 -7.45 15.06 14.25
CA LEU A 366 -6.72 15.00 15.52
C LEU A 366 -5.60 16.04 15.52
N ALA A 367 -5.51 16.87 16.56
CA ALA A 367 -4.53 17.97 16.61
C ALA A 367 -3.06 17.48 16.57
N ASN A 368 -2.78 16.27 17.07
CA ASN A 368 -1.44 15.67 17.13
C ASN A 368 -1.22 14.53 16.12
N ASN A 369 -2.10 14.39 15.11
CA ASN A 369 -2.09 13.33 14.10
C ASN A 369 -2.36 11.91 14.66
N VAL A 370 -1.48 11.40 15.53
CA VAL A 370 -1.67 10.15 16.28
C VAL A 370 -1.50 10.43 17.76
N GLY A 371 -2.49 9.99 18.52
CA GLY A 371 -2.43 10.02 19.95
C GLY A 371 -1.79 8.76 20.54
N VAL A 372 -0.96 8.90 21.58
CA VAL A 372 -0.26 7.81 22.27
C VAL A 372 -0.53 7.85 23.78
N ILE A 373 -1.27 6.87 24.31
CA ILE A 373 -1.61 6.75 25.73
C ILE A 373 -0.81 5.59 26.33
N ASP A 374 0.02 5.90 27.32
CA ASP A 374 0.85 4.94 28.05
C ASP A 374 0.06 4.26 29.18
N SER A 375 0.49 3.08 29.61
CA SER A 375 -0.22 2.30 30.63
C SER A 375 -0.27 2.99 32.00
N ASP A 376 0.71 3.84 32.31
CA ASP A 376 0.81 4.58 33.56
C ASP A 376 -0.06 5.86 33.58
N TYR A 377 -0.82 6.12 32.51
CA TYR A 377 -1.83 7.18 32.48
C TYR A 377 -3.09 6.82 33.29
N TYR A 378 -3.36 5.53 33.47
CA TYR A 378 -4.51 5.00 34.20
C TYR A 378 -4.50 5.42 35.68
N ASN A 379 -5.63 5.94 36.20
CA ASN A 379 -5.77 6.41 37.59
C ASN A 379 -4.69 7.44 38.02
N ASN A 380 -4.21 8.27 37.08
CA ASN A 380 -3.31 9.36 37.46
C ASN A 380 -4.00 10.39 38.37
N GLU A 381 -3.21 11.07 39.21
CA GLU A 381 -3.71 11.98 40.25
C GLU A 381 -4.52 13.18 39.72
N LYS A 382 -4.32 13.59 38.44
CA LYS A 382 -4.93 14.81 37.91
C LYS A 382 -6.34 14.61 37.36
N ASN A 383 -6.58 13.51 36.65
CA ASN A 383 -7.86 13.30 35.96
C ASN A 383 -8.28 11.82 35.87
N GLU A 384 -7.78 10.96 36.75
CA GLU A 384 -8.16 9.54 36.81
C GLU A 384 -7.75 8.72 35.56
N GLY A 385 -6.96 9.29 34.64
CA GLY A 385 -6.67 8.68 33.35
C GLY A 385 -7.76 8.90 32.30
N HIS A 386 -8.60 9.92 32.48
CA HIS A 386 -9.63 10.28 31.53
C HIS A 386 -9.04 10.61 30.16
N ILE A 387 -9.54 9.93 29.13
CA ILE A 387 -9.11 10.09 27.75
C ILE A 387 -9.91 11.22 27.09
N PHE A 388 -9.19 12.23 26.60
CA PHE A 388 -9.73 13.32 25.80
C PHE A 388 -9.24 13.21 24.36
N ILE A 389 -10.11 13.55 23.40
CA ILE A 389 -9.76 13.58 21.98
C ILE A 389 -9.56 15.04 21.56
N PRO A 390 -8.31 15.49 21.31
CA PRO A 390 -8.06 16.85 20.82
C PRO A 390 -8.44 16.95 19.34
N LEU A 391 -9.60 17.53 19.05
CA LEU A 391 -10.08 17.73 17.69
C LEU A 391 -9.85 19.16 17.25
N TYR A 392 -9.14 19.31 16.14
CA TYR A 392 -8.96 20.56 15.41
C TYR A 392 -10.01 20.66 14.31
N ASN A 393 -10.77 21.75 14.34
CA ASN A 393 -11.69 22.09 13.26
C ASN A 393 -11.00 22.98 12.22
N PHE A 394 -10.75 22.42 11.05
CA PHE A 394 -10.14 23.13 9.93
C PHE A 394 -11.16 23.66 8.91
N SER A 395 -12.46 23.50 9.17
CA SER A 395 -13.52 24.11 8.38
C SER A 395 -13.72 25.58 8.76
N ASP A 396 -14.50 26.30 7.96
CA ASP A 396 -14.88 27.70 8.14
C ASP A 396 -16.12 27.90 9.05
N GLN A 397 -16.70 26.81 9.55
CA GLN A 397 -17.92 26.84 10.37
C GLN A 397 -17.71 26.10 11.70
N THR A 398 -18.49 26.46 12.72
CA THR A 398 -18.53 25.71 13.98
C THR A 398 -19.12 24.33 13.74
N VAL A 399 -18.46 23.29 14.26
CA VAL A 399 -18.90 21.91 14.13
C VAL A 399 -19.45 21.43 15.46
N ILE A 400 -20.63 20.83 15.43
CA ILE A 400 -21.26 20.22 16.61
C ILE A 400 -20.96 18.73 16.61
N ILE A 401 -20.49 18.22 17.74
CA ILE A 401 -20.37 16.79 18.04
C ILE A 401 -21.44 16.45 19.06
N GLU A 402 -22.27 15.46 18.74
CA GLU A 402 -23.31 15.01 19.65
C GLU A 402 -22.76 13.97 20.63
N LYS A 403 -23.35 13.89 21.82
CA LYS A 403 -23.12 12.80 22.76
C LYS A 403 -23.35 11.45 22.07
N HIS A 404 -22.48 10.47 22.34
CA HIS A 404 -22.43 9.16 21.68
C HIS A 404 -21.96 9.18 20.22
N GLU A 405 -21.61 10.34 19.67
CA GLU A 405 -20.98 10.38 18.36
C GLU A 405 -19.57 9.81 18.43
N ARG A 406 -19.25 8.91 17.50
CA ARG A 406 -17.94 8.26 17.43
C ARG A 406 -16.90 9.23 16.87
N ILE A 407 -15.96 9.61 17.71
CA ILE A 407 -14.96 10.64 17.42
C ILE A 407 -13.57 10.08 17.14
N ALA A 408 -13.25 8.92 17.70
CA ALA A 408 -11.93 8.32 17.56
C ALA A 408 -11.97 6.78 17.59
N GLN A 409 -10.83 6.16 17.28
CA GLN A 409 -10.59 4.72 17.39
C GLN A 409 -9.31 4.47 18.18
N GLY A 410 -9.43 3.63 19.21
CA GLY A 410 -8.32 3.18 20.03
C GLY A 410 -7.77 1.82 19.57
N LEU A 411 -6.46 1.69 19.43
CA LEU A 411 -5.76 0.44 19.10
C LEU A 411 -4.71 0.13 20.16
N PHE A 412 -4.84 -1.00 20.85
CA PHE A 412 -3.78 -1.51 21.72
C PHE A 412 -2.66 -2.10 20.86
N GLN A 413 -1.42 -1.67 21.11
CA GLN A 413 -0.24 -2.10 20.37
C GLN A 413 0.91 -2.41 21.32
N ASP A 414 1.56 -3.56 21.13
CA ASP A 414 2.82 -3.88 21.80
C ASP A 414 3.95 -2.97 21.25
N PHE A 415 4.83 -2.52 22.14
CA PHE A 415 6.03 -1.78 21.76
C PHE A 415 7.30 -2.44 22.31
N TYR A 416 8.44 -2.11 21.70
CA TYR A 416 9.75 -2.59 22.14
C TYR A 416 10.50 -1.47 22.85
N VAL A 417 11.36 -1.87 23.78
CA VAL A 417 12.31 -1.01 24.47
C VAL A 417 13.72 -1.30 23.93
N THR A 418 14.58 -0.29 23.88
CA THR A 418 15.97 -0.44 23.42
C THR A 418 16.88 -0.96 24.53
N ASP A 419 17.97 -1.64 24.16
CA ASP A 419 18.92 -2.24 25.12
C ASP A 419 19.57 -1.19 26.06
N ASP A 420 19.68 0.07 25.60
CA ASP A 420 20.21 1.20 26.38
C ASP A 420 19.13 2.05 27.08
N ASP A 421 17.90 1.54 27.24
CA ASP A 421 16.85 2.28 27.97
C ASP A 421 17.12 2.27 29.48
N HIS A 422 17.46 3.45 30.00
CA HIS A 422 17.69 3.72 31.40
C HIS A 422 16.67 4.71 31.95
N ALA A 423 15.37 4.50 31.71
CA ALA A 423 14.31 5.21 32.40
C ALA A 423 14.40 5.03 33.94
N LYS A 424 15.28 5.80 34.59
CA LYS A 424 15.66 5.71 36.03
C LYS A 424 14.72 6.45 36.96
N THR A 425 13.58 6.93 36.48
CA THR A 425 12.63 7.67 37.31
C THR A 425 11.43 6.79 37.67
N LYS A 426 11.25 6.50 38.97
CA LYS A 426 9.98 5.97 39.53
C LYS A 426 8.80 6.97 39.42
N LYS A 427 8.91 8.01 38.59
CA LYS A 427 7.89 9.04 38.42
C LYS A 427 6.81 8.47 37.51
N THR A 428 5.62 8.26 38.05
CA THR A 428 4.41 8.00 37.26
C THR A 428 3.99 9.27 36.52
N ARG A 429 3.45 9.14 35.30
CA ARG A 429 2.92 10.30 34.56
C ARG A 429 1.84 11.02 35.38
N LYS A 430 2.12 12.27 35.75
CA LYS A 430 1.15 13.16 36.42
C LYS A 430 0.25 13.90 35.44
N SER A 431 0.57 13.98 34.14
CA SER A 431 -0.27 14.58 33.07
C SER A 431 0.19 14.15 31.69
N GLY A 432 -0.74 14.10 30.74
CA GLY A 432 -0.51 13.85 29.32
C GLY A 432 -1.84 13.53 28.63
N PHE A 433 -2.05 13.99 27.39
CA PHE A 433 -3.35 14.06 26.70
C PHE A 433 -4.37 15.03 27.30
N GLY A 434 -4.56 16.16 26.62
CA GLY A 434 -5.56 17.17 26.98
C GLY A 434 -5.26 18.02 28.22
N SER A 435 -4.39 17.59 29.13
CA SER A 435 -3.93 18.44 30.24
C SER A 435 -2.59 19.11 29.92
N THR A 436 -2.59 20.07 28.99
CA THR A 436 -1.47 21.03 28.94
C THR A 436 -1.64 21.97 30.12
N ASN A 437 -0.65 22.01 31.03
CA ASN A 437 -0.65 22.92 32.19
C ASN A 437 -1.06 24.35 31.76
N GLU A 438 -2.03 24.95 32.46
CA GLU A 438 -2.65 26.27 32.20
C GLU A 438 -1.70 27.49 32.25
N LYS A 439 -0.40 27.36 32.02
CA LYS A 439 0.53 28.48 32.03
C LYS A 439 1.32 28.58 30.72
N LYS A 440 0.98 29.62 29.95
CA LYS A 440 1.65 30.21 28.76
C LYS A 440 1.00 29.90 27.39
N LEU A 441 -0.21 30.38 27.17
CA LEU A 441 -0.61 30.93 25.88
C LEU A 441 -0.59 32.47 26.02
N LYS A 442 0.59 33.08 25.90
CA LYS A 442 0.70 34.53 25.74
C LYS A 442 0.15 34.88 24.36
N LYS A 443 -0.88 35.73 24.34
CA LYS A 443 -1.37 36.46 23.16
C LYS A 443 -0.17 37.00 22.37
N THR A 444 0.08 36.43 21.20
CA THR A 444 0.92 37.09 20.19
C THR A 444 -0.01 38.02 19.42
N ASN A 445 0.02 39.30 19.79
CA ASN A 445 -0.53 40.38 18.98
C ASN A 445 0.15 40.31 17.61
N ILE A 446 -0.63 40.02 16.56
CA ILE A 446 -0.17 40.26 15.19
C ILE A 446 -0.09 41.77 15.03
N ILE A 447 1.13 42.20 14.76
CA ILE A 447 1.56 43.57 14.51
C ILE A 447 0.76 44.10 13.31
N ASN A 448 -0.13 45.06 13.58
CA ASN A 448 -0.39 46.15 12.65
C ASN A 448 0.88 47.00 12.62
N ASP A 449 1.59 47.04 11.49
CA ASP A 449 2.27 48.25 11.05
C ASP A 449 2.70 48.17 9.58
N LYS A 450 1.98 48.96 8.77
CA LYS A 450 2.45 49.86 7.70
C LYS A 450 3.74 49.49 6.94
N LYS A 451 3.57 49.20 5.65
CA LYS A 451 3.98 50.11 4.56
C LYS A 451 3.27 49.77 3.27
#